data_AF-A0A2N9NPY7-F1
#
_entry.id   AF-A0A2N9NPY7-F1
#
_cell.length_a   1.000
_cell.length_b   1.000
_cell.length_c   1.000
_cell.angle_alpha   90.00
_cell.angle_beta   90.00
_cell.angle_gamma   90.00
#
_symmetry.space_group_name_H-M   'P 1'
#
loop_
_entity.id
_entity.type
_entity.pdbx_description
1 polymer ?
#
loop_
_entity_poly.entity_id
_entity_poly.type
_entity_poly.pdbx_seq_one_letter_code
_entity_poly.pdbx_strand_id
1 'polypeptide(L)'
;MISAQQQATLRGSNCEIAFDNLTRQLYATDASIYQLEPVGVAFPRNVRQAGALIDAAVQTGIPVIPRGAGTGLVGGAIGEGLVIDFSRYNRQITDLDLERRTVRVESGVVLDQLNKFLRPHGFCFGPDVATSARATVGGMIANNSSGAHTPVYGTTADHVRELEIVMGDGRVLAVGPKHDTLRKQRELVADLVYFHALEIAERLPGGLLKRRPGYGLARCASAGPGTAWPDARGSRTISTTCFAGARALWRPSPRQS
;
A
#
# COMPACT_ATOMS: atom_id res chain seq x y z
N MET A 1 -6.97 14.03 -23.61
CA MET A 1 -6.24 12.91 -24.26
C MET A 1 -4.76 13.24 -24.29
N ILE A 2 -3.89 12.27 -24.00
CA ILE A 2 -2.43 12.45 -24.03
C ILE A 2 -1.89 12.35 -25.45
N SER A 3 -0.77 13.03 -25.72
CA SER A 3 -0.15 13.07 -27.05
C SER A 3 0.47 11.73 -27.44
N ALA A 4 0.69 11.52 -28.74
CA ALA A 4 1.39 10.33 -29.25
C ALA A 4 2.81 10.21 -28.65
N GLN A 5 3.49 11.35 -28.44
CA GLN A 5 4.80 11.38 -27.79
C GLN A 5 4.73 10.89 -26.35
N GLN A 6 3.74 11.34 -25.57
CA GLN A 6 3.53 10.88 -24.20
C GLN A 6 3.24 9.38 -24.16
N GLN A 7 2.41 8.87 -25.07
CA GLN A 7 2.15 7.44 -25.18
C GLN A 7 3.42 6.65 -25.51
N ALA A 8 4.25 7.13 -26.43
CA ALA A 8 5.51 6.48 -26.79
C ALA A 8 6.48 6.43 -25.60
N THR A 9 6.64 7.52 -24.86
CA THR A 9 7.47 7.55 -23.63
C THR A 9 6.97 6.56 -22.59
N LEU A 10 5.66 6.50 -22.34
CA LEU A 10 5.07 5.52 -21.40
C LEU A 10 5.30 4.08 -21.84
N ARG A 11 5.14 3.77 -23.14
CA ARG A 11 5.41 2.42 -23.69
C ARG A 11 6.89 2.02 -23.59
N GLY A 12 7.80 2.99 -23.53
CA GLY A 12 9.23 2.77 -23.28
C GLY A 12 9.54 2.07 -21.95
N SER A 13 8.60 2.06 -20.99
CA SER A 13 8.70 1.31 -19.73
C SER A 13 8.66 -0.22 -19.90
N ASN A 14 8.41 -0.71 -21.13
CA ASN A 14 8.21 -2.13 -21.44
C ASN A 14 7.12 -2.78 -20.56
N CYS A 15 6.08 -2.00 -20.24
CA CYS A 15 4.91 -2.44 -19.50
C CYS A 15 3.69 -2.52 -20.44
N GLU A 16 2.75 -3.42 -20.13
CA GLU A 16 1.46 -3.47 -20.80
C GLU A 16 0.64 -2.23 -20.41
N ILE A 17 0.29 -1.40 -21.40
CA ILE A 17 -0.52 -0.19 -21.19
C ILE A 17 -1.68 -0.16 -22.19
N ALA A 18 -2.89 -0.02 -21.64
CA ALA A 18 -4.14 0.08 -22.36
C ALA A 18 -4.62 1.55 -22.39
N PHE A 19 -4.86 2.07 -23.59
CA PHE A 19 -5.41 3.41 -23.83
C PHE A 19 -6.80 3.35 -24.48
N ASP A 20 -7.34 2.15 -24.71
CA ASP A 20 -8.65 1.98 -25.31
C ASP A 20 -9.76 2.45 -24.37
N ASN A 21 -10.88 2.88 -24.95
CA ASN A 21 -11.99 3.43 -24.20
C ASN A 21 -12.59 2.41 -23.22
N LEU A 22 -12.72 1.14 -23.61
CA LEU A 22 -13.31 0.11 -22.75
C LEU A 22 -12.52 -0.04 -21.45
N THR A 23 -11.20 -0.19 -21.53
CA THR A 23 -10.35 -0.31 -20.35
C THR A 23 -10.40 0.96 -19.51
N ARG A 24 -10.35 2.15 -20.12
CA ARG A 24 -10.41 3.40 -19.37
C ARG A 24 -11.72 3.55 -18.59
N GLN A 25 -12.87 3.18 -19.18
CA GLN A 25 -14.16 3.20 -18.49
C GLN A 25 -14.24 2.17 -17.35
N LEU A 26 -13.70 0.96 -17.53
CA LEU A 26 -13.65 -0.06 -16.46
C LEU A 26 -12.85 0.39 -15.23
N TYR A 27 -11.90 1.29 -15.43
CA TYR A 27 -11.04 1.84 -14.38
C TYR A 27 -11.42 3.27 -13.96
N ALA A 28 -12.49 3.84 -14.53
CA ALA A 28 -12.97 5.17 -14.20
C ALA A 28 -13.70 5.23 -12.85
N THR A 29 -14.09 4.07 -12.31
CA THR A 29 -14.81 3.95 -11.04
C THR A 29 -14.05 3.06 -10.05
N ASP A 30 -14.28 3.31 -8.77
CA ASP A 30 -14.03 2.37 -7.68
C ASP A 30 -15.35 2.11 -6.94
N ALA A 31 -15.33 1.57 -5.72
CA ALA A 31 -16.54 1.34 -4.95
C ALA A 31 -17.13 2.63 -4.32
N SER A 32 -16.57 3.80 -4.61
CA SER A 32 -17.12 5.09 -4.20
C SER A 32 -18.21 5.60 -5.15
N ILE A 33 -18.73 6.79 -4.85
CA ILE A 33 -19.71 7.48 -5.70
C ILE A 33 -19.06 8.29 -6.85
N TYR A 34 -17.73 8.34 -6.91
CA TYR A 34 -16.99 9.16 -7.85
C TYR A 34 -16.67 8.41 -9.14
N GLN A 35 -16.56 9.15 -10.24
CA GLN A 35 -16.12 8.66 -11.52
C GLN A 35 -15.14 9.66 -12.15
N LEU A 36 -13.94 9.21 -12.48
CA LEU A 36 -12.89 9.98 -13.15
C LEU A 36 -12.20 9.09 -14.18
N GLU A 37 -12.30 9.45 -15.45
CA GLU A 37 -11.73 8.64 -16.53
C GLU A 37 -10.21 8.82 -16.63
N PRO A 38 -9.41 7.75 -16.47
CA PRO A 38 -7.95 7.85 -16.58
C PRO A 38 -7.51 8.07 -18.03
N VAL A 39 -6.30 8.59 -18.23
CA VAL A 39 -5.72 8.70 -19.59
C VAL A 39 -5.32 7.33 -20.15
N GLY A 40 -5.07 6.34 -19.27
CA GLY A 40 -4.72 4.97 -19.60
C GLY A 40 -4.54 4.11 -18.35
N VAL A 41 -4.37 2.81 -18.55
CA VAL A 41 -4.18 1.83 -17.47
C VAL A 41 -2.96 0.96 -17.76
N ALA A 42 -2.05 0.84 -16.81
CA ALA A 42 -0.82 0.05 -16.91
C ALA A 42 -0.84 -1.16 -15.98
N PHE A 43 -0.25 -2.27 -16.41
CA PHE A 43 -0.26 -3.55 -15.70
C PHE A 43 1.17 -4.08 -15.48
N PRO A 44 1.93 -3.53 -14.51
CA PRO A 44 3.29 -3.97 -14.24
C PRO A 44 3.31 -5.41 -13.72
N ARG A 45 4.25 -6.20 -14.24
CA ARG A 45 4.51 -7.59 -13.81
C ARG A 45 5.56 -7.70 -12.72
N ASN A 46 6.32 -6.64 -12.50
CA ASN A 46 7.39 -6.60 -11.50
C ASN A 46 7.73 -5.16 -11.13
N VAL A 47 8.51 -5.02 -10.07
CA VAL A 47 8.93 -3.72 -9.52
C VAL A 47 9.73 -2.87 -10.51
N ARG A 48 10.50 -3.48 -11.42
CA ARG A 48 11.28 -2.73 -12.42
C ARG A 48 10.38 -2.04 -13.44
N GLN A 49 9.35 -2.73 -13.92
CA GLN A 49 8.34 -2.11 -14.79
C GLN A 49 7.57 -1.01 -14.07
N ALA A 50 7.25 -1.19 -12.79
CA ALA A 50 6.61 -0.15 -11.99
C ALA A 50 7.50 1.11 -11.85
N GLY A 51 8.79 0.93 -11.55
CA GLY A 51 9.77 2.03 -11.51
C GLY A 51 9.87 2.78 -12.84
N ALA A 52 10.07 2.04 -13.93
CA ALA A 52 10.17 2.62 -15.28
C ALA A 52 8.88 3.35 -15.71
N LEU A 53 7.70 2.88 -15.29
CA LEU A 53 6.43 3.58 -15.51
C LEU A 53 6.36 4.91 -14.76
N ILE A 54 6.77 4.94 -13.49
CA ILE A 54 6.78 6.17 -12.70
C ILE A 54 7.76 7.17 -13.31
N ASP A 55 8.95 6.74 -13.69
CA ASP A 55 9.94 7.60 -14.36
C ASP A 55 9.39 8.17 -15.67
N ALA A 56 8.75 7.34 -16.51
CA ALA A 56 8.12 7.80 -17.74
C ALA A 56 6.95 8.76 -17.48
N ALA A 57 6.18 8.53 -16.41
CA ALA A 57 5.09 9.41 -16.01
C ALA A 57 5.61 10.78 -15.54
N VAL A 58 6.72 10.81 -14.78
CA VAL A 58 7.42 12.04 -14.38
C VAL A 58 7.89 12.82 -15.61
N GLN A 59 8.54 12.15 -16.57
CA GLN A 59 9.02 12.79 -17.81
C GLN A 59 7.89 13.39 -18.66
N THR A 60 6.71 12.78 -18.61
CA THR A 60 5.54 13.21 -19.41
C THR A 60 4.61 14.16 -18.67
N GLY A 61 4.86 14.42 -17.38
CA GLY A 61 4.00 15.23 -16.51
C GLY A 61 2.64 14.59 -16.22
N ILE A 62 2.50 13.26 -16.41
CA ILE A 62 1.24 12.55 -16.21
C ILE A 62 1.18 12.06 -14.74
N PRO A 63 0.13 12.42 -13.97
CA PRO A 63 -0.05 11.89 -12.63
C PRO A 63 -0.22 10.37 -12.63
N VAL A 64 0.28 9.69 -11.61
CA VAL A 64 0.12 8.23 -11.44
C VAL A 64 -0.85 7.92 -10.31
N ILE A 65 -1.72 6.93 -10.52
CA ILE A 65 -2.70 6.46 -9.54
C ILE A 65 -2.46 4.97 -9.31
N PRO A 66 -1.79 4.56 -8.21
CA PRO A 66 -1.64 3.15 -7.89
C PRO A 66 -2.99 2.55 -7.52
N ARG A 67 -3.30 1.38 -8.06
CA ARG A 67 -4.57 0.70 -7.86
C ARG A 67 -4.38 -0.78 -7.52
N GLY A 68 -5.12 -1.21 -6.50
CA GLY A 68 -5.36 -2.63 -6.20
C GLY A 68 -6.65 -3.10 -6.88
N ALA A 69 -7.60 -3.63 -6.10
CA ALA A 69 -8.86 -4.12 -6.63
C ALA A 69 -9.95 -3.03 -6.83
N GLY A 70 -9.68 -1.77 -6.47
CA GLY A 70 -10.67 -0.69 -6.60
C GLY A 70 -11.86 -0.79 -5.63
N THR A 71 -11.70 -1.44 -4.47
CA THR A 71 -12.78 -1.58 -3.47
C THR A 71 -12.85 -0.41 -2.46
N GLY A 72 -12.13 0.68 -2.71
CA GLY A 72 -12.13 1.86 -1.86
C GLY A 72 -13.42 2.65 -1.99
N LEU A 73 -13.82 3.36 -0.93
CA LEU A 73 -15.08 4.13 -0.88
C LEU A 73 -14.87 5.65 -0.97
N VAL A 74 -13.63 6.10 -1.21
CA VAL A 74 -13.25 7.53 -1.13
C VAL A 74 -12.60 8.06 -2.40
N GLY A 75 -12.64 7.32 -3.51
CA GLY A 75 -12.08 7.75 -4.80
C GLY A 75 -10.55 7.70 -4.87
N GLY A 76 -9.87 7.09 -3.88
CA GLY A 76 -8.40 7.04 -3.84
C GLY A 76 -7.76 6.11 -4.87
N ALA A 77 -8.57 5.32 -5.60
CA ALA A 77 -8.11 4.37 -6.61
C ALA A 77 -8.46 4.79 -8.05
N ILE A 78 -8.93 6.03 -8.25
CA ILE A 78 -9.32 6.61 -9.54
C ILE A 78 -8.70 7.99 -9.72
N GLY A 79 -8.62 8.45 -10.97
CA GLY A 79 -8.12 9.79 -11.30
C GLY A 79 -7.88 9.95 -12.80
N GLU A 80 -7.70 11.20 -13.24
CA GLU A 80 -7.53 11.56 -14.66
C GLU A 80 -6.14 11.20 -15.22
N GLY A 81 -5.22 10.71 -14.39
CA GLY A 81 -3.87 10.32 -14.77
C GLY A 81 -3.75 8.87 -15.27
N LEU A 82 -2.54 8.33 -15.20
CA LEU A 82 -2.25 6.93 -15.52
C LEU A 82 -2.56 6.06 -14.30
N VAL A 83 -3.54 5.18 -14.42
CA VAL A 83 -3.81 4.18 -13.38
C VAL A 83 -2.82 3.02 -13.53
N ILE A 84 -2.19 2.60 -12.43
CA ILE A 84 -1.25 1.47 -12.40
C ILE A 84 -1.86 0.36 -11.56
N ASP A 85 -2.31 -0.71 -12.19
CA ASP A 85 -2.99 -1.83 -11.54
C ASP A 85 -2.03 -2.95 -11.17
N PHE A 86 -1.84 -3.15 -9.87
CA PHE A 86 -0.99 -4.21 -9.32
C PHE A 86 -1.72 -5.54 -9.14
N SER A 87 -3.05 -5.55 -9.14
CA SER A 87 -3.89 -6.73 -8.82
C SER A 87 -3.84 -7.82 -9.88
N ARG A 88 -3.41 -7.50 -11.11
CA ARG A 88 -3.38 -8.46 -12.23
C ARG A 88 -2.22 -9.45 -12.14
N TYR A 89 -0.99 -8.96 -11.95
CA TYR A 89 0.22 -9.77 -12.03
C TYR A 89 1.01 -9.89 -10.72
N ASN A 90 0.85 -8.96 -9.77
CA ASN A 90 1.61 -8.94 -8.52
C ASN A 90 0.87 -9.71 -7.42
N ARG A 91 0.74 -11.04 -7.56
CA ARG A 91 -0.10 -11.88 -6.68
C ARG A 91 0.65 -13.05 -6.03
N GLN A 92 1.97 -13.00 -5.98
CA GLN A 92 2.78 -14.06 -5.38
C GLN A 92 2.77 -14.00 -3.85
N ILE A 93 2.80 -15.18 -3.24
CA ILE A 93 2.96 -15.40 -1.81
C ILE A 93 4.19 -16.30 -1.65
N THR A 94 5.22 -15.81 -0.96
CA THR A 94 6.54 -16.45 -0.89
C THR A 94 7.18 -16.28 0.49
N ASP A 95 8.27 -16.99 0.76
CA ASP A 95 9.06 -16.89 2.00
C ASP A 95 8.22 -17.04 3.29
N LEU A 96 7.36 -18.05 3.34
CA LEU A 96 6.64 -18.41 4.56
C LEU A 96 7.63 -18.92 5.62
N ASP A 97 7.75 -18.18 6.73
CA ASP A 97 8.57 -18.53 7.89
C ASP A 97 7.66 -18.72 9.11
N LEU A 98 7.46 -19.98 9.50
CA LEU A 98 6.56 -20.37 10.60
C LEU A 98 7.12 -20.00 11.97
N GLU A 99 8.44 -20.03 12.13
CA GLU A 99 9.12 -19.71 13.39
C GLU A 99 9.01 -18.21 13.68
N ARG A 100 9.37 -17.38 12.70
CA ARG A 100 9.31 -15.91 12.82
C ARG A 100 7.91 -15.36 12.62
N ARG A 101 6.98 -16.20 12.16
CA ARG A 101 5.59 -15.84 11.86
C ARG A 101 5.48 -14.76 10.78
N THR A 102 6.23 -14.92 9.68
CA THR A 102 6.26 -13.95 8.57
C THR A 102 6.13 -14.55 7.17
N VAL A 103 5.44 -13.87 6.26
CA VAL A 103 5.35 -14.22 4.81
C VAL A 103 5.58 -12.97 4.00
N ARG A 104 6.19 -13.13 2.83
CA ARG A 104 6.28 -12.09 1.81
C ARG A 104 5.10 -12.21 0.85
N VAL A 105 4.37 -11.13 0.67
CA VAL A 105 3.21 -11.05 -0.23
C VAL A 105 3.37 -9.90 -1.19
N GLU A 106 3.00 -10.10 -2.44
CA GLU A 106 2.91 -9.01 -3.42
C GLU A 106 1.63 -8.19 -3.20
N SER A 107 1.63 -6.94 -3.68
CA SER A 107 0.59 -5.95 -3.38
C SER A 107 -0.80 -6.28 -3.97
N GLY A 108 -0.86 -7.11 -5.00
CA GLY A 108 -2.09 -7.58 -5.65
C GLY A 108 -2.68 -8.86 -5.06
N VAL A 109 -2.05 -9.47 -4.05
CA VAL A 109 -2.61 -10.63 -3.33
C VAL A 109 -3.92 -10.24 -2.66
N VAL A 110 -4.98 -11.02 -2.85
CA VAL A 110 -6.30 -10.80 -2.21
C VAL A 110 -6.29 -11.35 -0.79
N LEU A 111 -6.95 -10.68 0.15
CA LEU A 111 -6.99 -11.08 1.56
C LEU A 111 -7.43 -12.54 1.76
N ASP A 112 -8.52 -12.95 1.12
CA ASP A 112 -8.99 -14.34 1.25
C ASP A 112 -8.03 -15.36 0.64
N GLN A 113 -7.27 -14.98 -0.41
CA GLN A 113 -6.22 -15.85 -0.97
C GLN A 113 -5.08 -16.04 0.02
N LEU A 114 -4.65 -14.95 0.68
CA LEU A 114 -3.63 -15.01 1.73
C LEU A 114 -4.08 -15.86 2.90
N ASN A 115 -5.30 -15.64 3.41
CA ASN A 115 -5.82 -16.42 4.53
C ASN A 115 -6.05 -17.89 4.17
N LYS A 116 -6.47 -18.20 2.94
CA LYS A 116 -6.55 -19.57 2.44
C LYS A 116 -5.18 -20.26 2.42
N PHE A 117 -4.13 -19.53 2.04
CA PHE A 117 -2.74 -20.04 2.04
C PHE A 117 -2.22 -20.28 3.46
N LEU A 118 -2.54 -19.40 4.43
CA LEU A 118 -2.05 -19.51 5.81
C LEU A 118 -2.83 -20.53 6.66
N ARG A 119 -4.09 -20.82 6.29
CA ARG A 119 -4.99 -21.68 7.07
C ARG A 119 -4.43 -23.09 7.38
N PRO A 120 -3.82 -23.83 6.42
CA PRO A 120 -3.22 -25.14 6.71
C PRO A 120 -2.11 -25.11 7.76
N HIS A 121 -1.50 -23.93 7.97
CA HIS A 121 -0.43 -23.72 8.94
C HIS A 121 -0.93 -23.19 10.29
N GLY A 122 -2.25 -23.07 10.49
CA GLY A 122 -2.85 -22.59 11.75
C GLY A 122 -2.78 -21.08 11.95
N PHE A 123 -2.52 -20.32 10.89
CA PHE A 123 -2.34 -18.87 10.94
C PHE A 123 -3.35 -18.11 10.08
N CYS A 124 -3.56 -16.82 10.40
CA CYS A 124 -4.28 -15.89 9.55
C CYS A 124 -3.68 -14.48 9.61
N PHE A 125 -3.86 -13.74 8.52
CA PHE A 125 -3.68 -12.30 8.49
C PHE A 125 -4.90 -11.64 9.16
N GLY A 126 -4.65 -11.02 10.31
CA GLY A 126 -5.67 -10.65 11.29
C GLY A 126 -6.68 -9.55 10.87
N PRO A 127 -6.29 -8.50 10.12
CA PRO A 127 -7.24 -7.48 9.70
C PRO A 127 -8.32 -8.06 8.79
N ASP A 128 -9.57 -7.89 9.21
CA ASP A 128 -10.76 -8.29 8.48
C ASP A 128 -11.36 -7.07 7.74
N VAL A 129 -11.81 -7.25 6.51
CA VAL A 129 -12.54 -6.19 5.78
C VAL A 129 -13.76 -6.82 5.10
N ALA A 130 -14.86 -6.07 5.00
CA ALA A 130 -16.09 -6.58 4.37
C ALA A 130 -15.90 -7.00 2.90
N THR A 131 -14.87 -6.46 2.24
CA THR A 131 -14.52 -6.76 0.85
C THR A 131 -13.40 -7.80 0.72
N SER A 132 -13.18 -8.67 1.72
CA SER A 132 -12.03 -9.59 1.80
C SER A 132 -11.81 -10.46 0.56
N ALA A 133 -12.89 -10.86 -0.12
CA ALA A 133 -12.85 -11.64 -1.36
C ALA A 133 -12.26 -10.88 -2.56
N ARG A 134 -12.05 -9.56 -2.45
CA ARG A 134 -11.53 -8.70 -3.52
C ARG A 134 -10.39 -7.79 -3.05
N ALA A 135 -10.43 -7.30 -1.81
CA ALA A 135 -9.46 -6.36 -1.27
C ALA A 135 -8.04 -6.93 -1.36
N THR A 136 -7.13 -6.17 -1.99
CA THR A 136 -5.73 -6.57 -2.09
C THR A 136 -4.93 -6.07 -0.89
N VAL A 137 -3.89 -6.82 -0.50
CA VAL A 137 -3.02 -6.47 0.63
C VAL A 137 -2.37 -5.10 0.41
N GLY A 138 -1.94 -4.76 -0.80
CA GLY A 138 -1.41 -3.44 -1.11
C GLY A 138 -2.42 -2.31 -0.89
N GLY A 139 -3.67 -2.52 -1.30
CA GLY A 139 -4.76 -1.58 -1.04
C GLY A 139 -5.11 -1.46 0.45
N MET A 140 -4.99 -2.56 1.20
CA MET A 140 -5.16 -2.55 2.65
C MET A 140 -4.04 -1.78 3.35
N ILE A 141 -2.80 -1.92 2.90
CA ILE A 141 -1.64 -1.18 3.43
C ILE A 141 -1.81 0.32 3.17
N ALA A 142 -2.11 0.69 1.92
CA ALA A 142 -2.31 2.09 1.52
C ALA A 142 -3.42 2.79 2.32
N ASN A 143 -4.49 2.07 2.66
CA ASN A 143 -5.60 2.60 3.43
C ASN A 143 -5.46 2.42 4.95
N ASN A 144 -4.43 1.72 5.41
CA ASN A 144 -4.35 1.16 6.76
C ASN A 144 -5.69 0.53 7.19
N SER A 145 -6.19 -0.41 6.38
CA SER A 145 -7.51 -0.99 6.56
C SER A 145 -7.64 -1.76 7.87
N SER A 146 -8.87 -1.80 8.39
CA SER A 146 -9.22 -2.53 9.61
C SER A 146 -10.71 -2.86 9.63
N GLY A 147 -11.11 -3.88 10.39
CA GLY A 147 -12.50 -4.34 10.48
C GLY A 147 -13.05 -4.42 11.89
N ALA A 148 -14.11 -5.20 12.06
CA ALA A 148 -14.80 -5.34 13.34
C ALA A 148 -13.88 -5.95 14.42
N HIS A 149 -12.94 -6.81 14.02
CA HIS A 149 -12.01 -7.47 14.93
C HIS A 149 -10.72 -6.66 15.18
N THR A 150 -10.69 -5.36 14.84
CA THR A 150 -9.58 -4.45 15.16
C THR A 150 -9.16 -4.53 16.64
N PRO A 151 -10.05 -4.66 17.65
CA PRO A 151 -9.65 -4.82 19.04
C PRO A 151 -8.80 -6.06 19.35
N VAL A 152 -8.92 -7.12 18.55
CA VAL A 152 -8.19 -8.38 18.74
C VAL A 152 -6.93 -8.42 17.90
N TYR A 153 -7.04 -8.01 16.63
CA TYR A 153 -5.95 -8.18 15.65
C TYR A 153 -5.16 -6.90 15.39
N GLY A 154 -5.77 -5.73 15.56
CA GLY A 154 -5.20 -4.45 15.16
C GLY A 154 -5.56 -4.06 13.73
N THR A 155 -4.82 -3.08 13.20
CA THR A 155 -4.96 -2.53 11.85
C THR A 155 -3.94 -3.16 10.90
N THR A 156 -4.13 -3.04 9.59
CA THR A 156 -3.17 -3.55 8.58
C THR A 156 -1.74 -3.11 8.86
N ALA A 157 -1.56 -1.86 9.28
CA ALA A 157 -0.26 -1.30 9.65
C ALA A 157 0.48 -2.10 10.73
N ASP A 158 -0.24 -2.65 11.71
CA ASP A 158 0.34 -3.37 12.86
C ASP A 158 0.88 -4.75 12.45
N HIS A 159 0.52 -5.21 11.25
CA HIS A 159 0.99 -6.45 10.69
C HIS A 159 2.13 -6.27 9.68
N VAL A 160 2.51 -5.06 9.29
CA VAL A 160 3.58 -4.84 8.29
C VAL A 160 4.95 -4.73 8.98
N ARG A 161 5.89 -5.59 8.57
CA ARG A 161 7.29 -5.58 9.06
C ARG A 161 8.24 -4.87 8.13
N GLU A 162 8.16 -5.19 6.85
CA GLU A 162 9.05 -4.69 5.80
C GLU A 162 8.22 -4.42 4.54
N LEU A 163 8.60 -3.42 3.77
CA LEU A 163 7.95 -3.03 2.53
C LEU A 163 8.99 -2.83 1.43
N GLU A 164 8.67 -3.29 0.23
CA GLU A 164 9.35 -2.85 -0.99
C GLU A 164 8.46 -1.80 -1.68
N ILE A 165 9.02 -0.60 -1.84
CA ILE A 165 8.31 0.58 -2.31
C ILE A 165 9.00 1.16 -3.54
N VAL A 166 8.20 1.64 -4.49
CA VAL A 166 8.69 2.49 -5.59
C VAL A 166 8.32 3.93 -5.29
N MET A 167 9.32 4.80 -5.24
CA MET A 167 9.19 6.23 -4.94
C MET A 167 8.68 7.00 -6.16
N GLY A 168 8.23 8.24 -5.94
CA GLY A 168 7.78 9.14 -7.01
C GLY A 168 8.86 9.55 -8.02
N ASP A 169 10.12 9.23 -7.75
CA ASP A 169 11.27 9.39 -8.64
C ASP A 169 11.75 8.03 -9.22
N GLY A 170 10.88 7.03 -9.23
CA GLY A 170 11.11 5.69 -9.79
C GLY A 170 12.03 4.78 -8.98
N ARG A 171 12.72 5.30 -7.94
CA ARG A 171 13.62 4.48 -7.12
C ARG A 171 12.87 3.42 -6.33
N VAL A 172 13.44 2.22 -6.32
CA VAL A 172 12.95 1.11 -5.50
C VAL A 172 13.71 1.08 -4.18
N LEU A 173 12.98 1.09 -3.07
CA LEU A 173 13.55 1.06 -1.72
C LEU A 173 12.92 -0.08 -0.92
N ALA A 174 13.74 -0.76 -0.13
CA ALA A 174 13.28 -1.64 0.92
C ALA A 174 13.24 -0.87 2.25
N VAL A 175 12.08 -0.79 2.89
CA VAL A 175 11.87 -0.08 4.15
C VAL A 175 11.54 -1.08 5.24
N GLY A 176 12.30 -1.03 6.33
CA GLY A 176 12.09 -1.91 7.49
C GLY A 176 13.22 -1.81 8.51
N PRO A 177 13.14 -2.57 9.62
CA PRO A 177 14.13 -2.54 10.71
C PRO A 177 15.58 -2.73 10.25
N LYS A 178 15.79 -3.53 9.21
CA LYS A 178 17.11 -3.94 8.71
C LYS A 178 17.63 -3.06 7.57
N HIS A 179 16.90 -2.02 7.18
CA HIS A 179 17.24 -1.17 6.05
C HIS A 179 17.52 0.26 6.51
N ASP A 180 18.68 0.81 6.12
CA ASP A 180 19.04 2.22 6.33
C ASP A 180 18.61 3.08 5.13
N THR A 181 17.33 2.99 4.77
CA THR A 181 16.72 3.81 3.72
C THR A 181 15.95 4.98 4.33
N LEU A 182 15.79 6.06 3.55
CA LEU A 182 15.02 7.25 3.94
C LEU A 182 15.57 7.98 5.18
N ARG A 183 16.87 7.83 5.51
CA ARG A 183 17.48 8.36 6.73
C ARG A 183 17.14 9.84 7.00
N LYS A 184 17.29 10.71 6.00
CA LYS A 184 16.96 12.14 6.13
C LYS A 184 15.49 12.38 6.50
N GLN A 185 14.57 11.65 5.87
CA GLN A 185 13.14 11.70 6.20
C GLN A 185 12.87 11.15 7.60
N ARG A 186 13.63 10.14 8.03
CA ARG A 186 13.50 9.55 9.36
C ARG A 186 13.94 10.52 10.45
N GLU A 187 15.06 11.19 10.25
CA GLU A 187 15.58 12.24 11.13
C GLU A 187 14.57 13.40 11.21
N LEU A 188 14.07 13.88 10.08
CA LEU A 188 13.06 14.95 10.05
C LEU A 188 11.77 14.59 10.81
N VAL A 189 11.25 13.38 10.63
CA VAL A 189 10.06 12.93 11.36
C VAL A 189 10.34 12.78 12.85
N ALA A 190 11.53 12.28 13.23
CA ALA A 190 11.93 12.17 14.63
C ALA A 190 12.00 13.55 15.29
N ASP A 191 12.59 14.54 14.61
CA ASP A 191 12.66 15.93 15.09
C ASP A 191 11.25 16.51 15.26
N LEU A 192 10.37 16.38 14.26
CA LEU A 192 8.99 16.85 14.35
C LEU A 192 8.22 16.21 15.52
N VAL A 193 8.39 14.90 15.71
CA VAL A 193 7.74 14.17 16.81
C VAL A 193 8.29 14.65 18.16
N TYR A 194 9.60 14.87 18.26
CA TYR A 194 10.24 15.36 19.47
C TYR A 194 9.75 16.78 19.82
N PHE A 195 9.79 17.71 18.87
CA PHE A 195 9.38 19.09 19.09
C PHE A 195 7.87 19.24 19.41
N HIS A 196 7.03 18.37 18.84
CA HIS A 196 5.57 18.46 19.00
C HIS A 196 4.98 17.36 19.92
N ALA A 197 5.79 16.67 20.72
CA ALA A 197 5.35 15.51 21.50
C ALA A 197 4.15 15.79 22.41
N LEU A 198 4.13 16.95 23.08
CA LEU A 198 3.02 17.36 23.96
C LEU A 198 1.73 17.62 23.19
N GLU A 199 1.81 18.38 22.08
CA GLU A 199 0.65 18.66 21.23
C GLU A 199 0.08 17.38 20.61
N ILE A 200 0.96 16.45 20.19
CA ILE A 200 0.58 15.13 19.71
C ILE A 200 -0.14 14.35 20.80
N ALA A 201 0.39 14.32 22.03
CA ALA A 201 -0.22 13.59 23.14
C ALA A 201 -1.59 14.17 23.54
N GLU A 202 -1.71 15.50 23.55
CA GLU A 202 -2.95 16.21 23.88
C GLU A 202 -4.04 15.97 22.83
N ARG A 203 -3.69 16.08 21.53
CA ARG A 203 -4.67 15.93 20.44
C ARG A 203 -4.95 14.48 20.07
N LEU A 204 -4.05 13.56 20.41
CA LEU A 204 -4.17 12.13 20.10
C LEU A 204 -3.98 11.30 21.38
N PRO A 205 -4.92 11.38 22.34
CA PRO A 205 -4.81 10.71 23.64
C PRO A 205 -4.76 9.19 23.50
N GLY A 206 -4.19 8.48 24.47
CA GLY A 206 -4.08 7.01 24.52
C GLY A 206 -5.41 6.24 24.39
N GLY A 207 -5.36 4.92 24.23
CA GLY A 207 -6.54 4.04 24.29
C GLY A 207 -7.39 3.92 23.00
N LEU A 208 -7.34 4.87 22.08
CA LEU A 208 -8.01 4.71 20.77
C LEU A 208 -7.23 3.78 19.84
N LEU A 209 -7.77 2.60 19.53
CA LEU A 209 -7.13 1.63 18.63
C LEU A 209 -7.18 2.07 17.16
N LYS A 210 -8.34 2.58 16.72
CA LYS A 210 -8.55 3.06 15.36
C LYS A 210 -8.35 4.58 15.31
N ARG A 211 -7.16 5.01 14.90
CA ARG A 211 -6.84 6.42 14.67
C ARG A 211 -6.44 6.64 13.22
N ARG A 212 -6.91 7.73 12.62
CA ARG A 212 -6.51 8.17 11.27
C ARG A 212 -5.90 9.59 11.28
N PRO A 213 -4.92 9.89 12.17
CA PRO A 213 -4.20 11.16 12.08
C PRO A 213 -3.39 11.09 10.79
N GLY A 214 -3.54 12.07 9.90
CA GLY A 214 -3.05 11.99 8.51
C GLY A 214 -1.71 11.26 8.34
N TYR A 215 -0.67 11.77 9.00
CA TYR A 215 0.71 11.27 8.91
C TYR A 215 1.13 10.29 10.01
N GLY A 216 0.21 9.83 10.87
CA GLY A 216 0.52 8.80 11.86
C GLY A 216 1.53 9.17 12.96
N LEU A 217 1.96 10.44 13.08
CA LEU A 217 3.04 10.90 13.98
C LEU A 217 2.95 10.42 15.44
N ALA A 218 1.74 10.26 16.00
CA ALA A 218 1.56 9.70 17.34
C ALA A 218 2.08 8.26 17.50
N ARG A 219 2.07 7.46 16.42
CA ARG A 219 2.65 6.12 16.39
C ARG A 219 4.18 6.15 16.39
N CYS A 220 4.78 7.23 15.88
CA CYS A 220 6.21 7.47 15.97
C CYS A 220 6.61 7.91 17.38
N ALA A 221 5.79 8.75 18.03
CA ALA A 221 6.03 9.22 19.40
C ALA A 221 6.04 8.08 20.44
N SER A 222 5.21 7.06 20.24
CA SER A 222 5.11 5.91 21.16
C SER A 222 6.14 4.81 20.90
N ALA A 223 6.89 4.88 19.81
CA ALA A 223 7.94 3.94 19.45
C ALA A 223 9.28 4.52 19.90
N GLY A 224 9.90 3.97 20.96
CA GLY A 224 11.17 4.48 21.49
C GLY A 224 12.33 4.52 20.47
N PRO A 225 13.48 5.12 20.83
CA PRO A 225 14.64 5.19 19.95
C PRO A 225 15.10 3.79 19.51
N GLY A 226 15.29 3.60 18.20
CA GLY A 226 15.69 2.31 17.61
C GLY A 226 14.54 1.37 17.22
N THR A 227 13.28 1.73 17.50
CA THR A 227 12.14 0.97 16.99
C THR A 227 12.03 1.17 15.48
N ALA A 228 11.97 0.07 14.74
CA ALA A 228 11.79 0.09 13.30
C ALA A 228 10.67 1.03 12.88
N TRP A 229 11.02 2.00 12.04
CA TRP A 229 10.17 2.99 11.40
C TRP A 229 8.66 2.65 11.41
N PRO A 230 7.85 3.35 12.22
CA PRO A 230 6.44 3.06 12.28
C PRO A 230 5.58 3.59 11.13
N ASP A 231 6.14 4.15 10.04
CA ASP A 231 5.26 4.93 9.15
C ASP A 231 5.67 5.01 7.67
N ALA A 232 5.42 3.93 6.95
CA ALA A 232 4.85 4.05 5.61
C ALA A 232 3.36 3.65 5.69
N ARG A 233 2.60 4.22 6.66
CA ARG A 233 1.27 3.73 7.08
C ARG A 233 0.21 4.83 7.26
N GLY A 234 0.49 6.06 6.82
CA GLY A 234 -0.41 7.21 6.80
C GLY A 234 -1.33 7.28 5.57
N SER A 235 -2.62 7.53 5.81
CA SER A 235 -3.71 7.40 4.82
C SER A 235 -3.81 8.49 3.73
N ARG A 236 -2.87 9.45 3.66
CA ARG A 236 -2.98 10.59 2.71
C ARG A 236 -1.74 10.93 1.90
N THR A 237 -0.56 10.37 2.22
CA THR A 237 0.69 10.78 1.55
C THR A 237 1.37 9.64 0.83
N ILE A 238 0.89 8.40 1.03
CA ILE A 238 1.39 7.22 0.33
C ILE A 238 0.55 6.92 -0.92
N SER A 239 -0.07 7.97 -1.47
CA SER A 239 -0.75 7.93 -2.76
C SER A 239 0.24 7.74 -3.92
N THR A 240 1.53 7.93 -3.70
CA THR A 240 2.56 7.90 -4.76
C THR A 240 3.61 6.83 -4.55
N THR A 241 3.28 5.80 -3.77
CA THR A 241 4.15 4.64 -3.63
C THR A 241 3.51 3.44 -4.29
N CYS A 242 4.08 3.02 -5.42
CA CYS A 242 3.75 1.72 -5.99
C CYS A 242 4.36 0.66 -5.06
N PHE A 243 3.50 -0.11 -4.40
CA PHE A 243 3.91 -1.18 -3.51
C PHE A 243 4.20 -2.43 -4.32
N ALA A 244 5.41 -2.98 -4.18
CA ALA A 244 5.79 -4.23 -4.86
C ALA A 244 5.56 -5.45 -3.97
N GLY A 245 5.78 -5.31 -2.65
CA GLY A 245 5.47 -6.37 -1.70
C GLY A 245 5.64 -5.95 -0.24
N ALA A 246 5.15 -6.80 0.65
CA ALA A 246 5.22 -6.61 2.10
C ALA A 246 5.60 -7.92 2.80
N ARG A 247 6.41 -7.84 3.85
CA ARG A 247 6.56 -8.93 4.83
C ARG A 247 5.57 -8.67 5.97
N ALA A 248 4.64 -9.59 6.19
CA ALA A 248 3.58 -9.43 7.17
C ALA A 248 3.69 -10.39 8.36
N LEU A 249 3.27 -9.94 9.55
CA LEU A 249 3.04 -10.78 10.74
C LEU A 249 1.64 -11.37 10.73
N TRP A 250 1.51 -12.59 11.24
CA TRP A 250 0.20 -13.22 11.48
C TRP A 250 -0.03 -13.56 12.95
N ARG A 251 -1.30 -13.80 13.26
CA ARG A 251 -1.74 -14.31 14.56
C ARG A 251 -2.25 -15.75 14.42
N PRO A 252 -2.28 -16.52 15.53
CA PRO A 252 -2.95 -17.82 15.54
C PRO A 252 -4.39 -17.67 15.07
N SER A 253 -4.85 -18.57 14.20
CA SER A 253 -6.26 -18.60 13.79
C SER A 253 -7.13 -18.90 15.03
N PRO A 254 -8.25 -18.19 15.23
CA PRO A 254 -9.20 -18.59 16.26
C PRO A 254 -9.71 -19.98 15.88
N ARG A 255 -9.57 -20.95 16.80
CA ARG A 255 -10.11 -22.30 16.62
C ARG A 255 -11.60 -22.15 16.30
N GLN A 256 -12.03 -22.54 15.11
CA GLN A 256 -13.44 -22.78 14.86
C GLN A 256 -13.77 -24.09 15.58
N SER A 257 -14.47 -23.97 16.71
CA SER A 257 -15.30 -25.05 17.26
C SER A 257 -16.45 -25.33 16.30
#